data_AF-M0MI87-F1
#
_entry.id   AF-M0MI87-F1
#
_cell.length_a   1.000
_cell.length_b   1.000
_cell.length_c   1.000
_cell.angle_alpha   90.00
_cell.angle_beta   90.00
_cell.angle_gamma   90.00
#
_symmetry.space_group_name_H-M   'P 1'
#
loop_
_entity.id
_entity.type
_entity.pdbx_description
1 polymer ?
#
loop_
_entity_poly.entity_id
_entity_poly.type
_entity_poly.pdbx_seq_one_letter_code
_entity_poly.pdbx_strand_id
1 'polypeptide(L)'
;MGAVSIPPTEAARSIFTDLGYTVSGSGREFSAERKWRVVAVTAADESTELPESGDLRCFVARTDTAHDLRERLLATKPDYDWAVIGVDGAGDYEVLHPSLGPALVA
;
A
#
# COMPACT_ATOMS: atom_id res chain seq x y z
N MET A 1 12.58 24.65 -7.56
CA MET A 1 11.48 23.81 -8.06
C MET A 1 10.70 23.37 -6.83
N GLY A 2 9.42 23.75 -6.72
CA GLY A 2 8.60 23.39 -5.56
C GLY A 2 8.49 21.88 -5.47
N ALA A 3 8.73 21.31 -4.28
CA ALA A 3 8.50 19.90 -4.05
C ALA A 3 7.04 19.61 -4.39
N VAL A 4 6.82 18.95 -5.53
CA VAL A 4 5.50 18.48 -5.92
C VAL A 4 5.24 17.32 -4.97
N SER A 5 4.58 17.58 -3.85
CA SER A 5 4.17 16.53 -2.93
C SER A 5 3.14 15.67 -3.64
N ILE A 6 3.62 14.60 -4.29
CA ILE A 6 2.77 13.62 -4.97
C ILE A 6 1.94 12.96 -3.87
N PRO A 7 0.60 12.95 -3.99
CA PRO A 7 -0.23 12.29 -3.01
C PRO A 7 0.08 10.78 -3.01
N PRO A 8 0.02 10.12 -1.84
CA PRO A 8 0.34 8.70 -1.69
C PRO A 8 -0.36 7.80 -2.72
N THR A 9 -1.62 8.12 -3.00
CA THR A 9 -2.48 7.42 -3.95
C THR A 9 -1.95 7.44 -5.38
N GLU A 10 -1.43 8.58 -5.84
CA GLU A 10 -0.92 8.72 -7.20
C GLU A 10 0.40 7.95 -7.38
N ALA A 11 1.30 8.03 -6.40
CA ALA A 11 2.53 7.25 -6.40
C ALA A 11 2.24 5.75 -6.45
N ALA A 12 1.35 5.26 -5.57
CA ALA A 12 0.95 3.86 -5.55
C ALA A 12 0.31 3.42 -6.88
N ARG A 13 -0.57 4.24 -7.46
CA ARG A 13 -1.18 3.94 -8.76
C ARG A 13 -0.13 3.77 -9.84
N SER A 14 0.87 4.65 -9.88
CA SER A 14 1.96 4.54 -10.84
C SER A 14 2.75 3.25 -10.64
N ILE A 15 3.05 2.88 -9.39
CA ILE A 15 3.76 1.62 -9.06
C ILE A 15 2.94 0.40 -9.54
N PHE A 16 1.66 0.32 -9.21
CA PHE A 16 0.81 -0.81 -9.64
C PHE A 16 0.69 -0.89 -11.17
N THR A 17 0.56 0.25 -11.83
CA THR A 17 0.49 0.33 -13.30
C THR A 17 1.82 -0.15 -13.93
N ASP A 18 2.96 0.26 -13.36
CA ASP A 18 4.29 -0.18 -13.79
C ASP A 18 4.51 -1.69 -13.58
N LEU A 19 4.03 -2.22 -12.46
CA LEU A 19 4.01 -3.66 -12.16
C LEU A 19 3.05 -4.47 -13.06
N GLY A 20 2.28 -3.80 -13.94
CA GLY A 20 1.35 -4.42 -14.87
C GLY A 20 0.02 -4.83 -14.25
N TYR A 21 -0.40 -4.18 -13.17
CA TYR A 21 -1.74 -4.29 -12.62
C TYR A 21 -2.67 -3.28 -13.28
N THR A 22 -3.92 -3.68 -13.48
CA THR A 22 -4.98 -2.76 -13.91
C THR A 22 -5.55 -2.07 -12.68
N VAL A 23 -5.32 -0.76 -12.54
CA VAL A 23 -5.89 0.01 -11.44
C VAL A 23 -7.31 0.49 -11.80
N SER A 24 -8.29 -0.07 -11.11
CA SER A 24 -9.71 0.27 -11.17
C SER A 24 -10.09 1.08 -9.92
N GLY A 25 -10.48 2.34 -10.11
CA GLY A 25 -10.83 3.26 -9.03
C GLY A 25 -10.09 4.59 -9.11
N SER A 26 -10.65 5.60 -8.46
CA SER A 26 -10.11 6.96 -8.44
C SER A 26 -10.27 7.54 -7.04
N GLY A 27 -9.22 8.14 -6.50
CA GLY A 27 -9.25 8.80 -5.18
C GLY A 27 -8.47 8.04 -4.12
N ARG A 28 -9.05 7.92 -2.93
CA ARG A 28 -8.41 7.35 -1.74
C ARG A 28 -8.49 5.82 -1.64
N GLU A 29 -9.34 5.19 -2.43
CA GLU A 29 -9.51 3.74 -2.44
C GLU A 29 -9.61 3.28 -3.90
N PHE A 30 -8.80 2.29 -4.27
CA PHE A 30 -8.78 1.72 -5.61
C PHE A 30 -8.38 0.25 -5.56
N SER A 31 -8.78 -0.52 -6.56
CA SER A 31 -8.43 -1.93 -6.68
C SER A 31 -7.41 -2.11 -7.80
N ALA A 32 -6.31 -2.80 -7.53
CA ALA A 32 -5.34 -3.21 -8.53
C ALA A 32 -5.58 -4.68 -8.89
N GLU A 33 -6.09 -4.91 -10.10
CA GLU A 33 -6.47 -6.22 -10.59
C GLU A 33 -5.38 -6.81 -11.47
N ARG A 34 -5.03 -8.08 -11.24
CA ARG A 34 -4.14 -8.87 -12.10
C ARG A 34 -4.77 -10.24 -12.32
N LYS A 35 -4.46 -10.89 -13.45
CA LYS A 35 -5.11 -12.14 -13.91
C LYS A 35 -5.30 -13.26 -12.87
N TRP A 36 -4.53 -13.27 -11.78
CA TRP A 36 -4.58 -14.28 -10.73
C TRP A 36 -4.95 -13.71 -9.34
N ARG A 37 -5.05 -12.38 -9.18
CA ARG A 37 -5.25 -11.71 -7.89
C ARG A 37 -5.81 -10.30 -8.01
N VAL A 38 -6.71 -9.93 -7.10
CA VAL A 38 -7.16 -8.55 -6.91
C VAL A 38 -6.57 -8.02 -5.60
N VAL A 39 -5.98 -6.83 -5.68
CA VAL A 39 -5.39 -6.13 -4.53
C VAL A 39 -6.23 -4.92 -4.22
N ALA A 40 -6.86 -4.90 -3.05
CA ALA A 40 -7.59 -3.72 -2.59
C ALA A 40 -6.60 -2.71 -2.02
N VAL A 41 -6.40 -1.59 -2.71
CA VAL A 41 -5.49 -0.52 -2.31
C VAL A 41 -6.27 0.59 -1.61
N THR A 42 -5.91 0.90 -0.38
CA THR A 42 -6.54 1.93 0.42
C THR A 42 -5.49 2.93 0.89
N ALA A 43 -5.69 4.21 0.59
CA ALA A 43 -4.92 5.29 1.18
C ALA A 43 -5.26 5.37 2.66
N ALA A 44 -4.33 4.89 3.48
CA ALA A 44 -4.50 4.79 4.91
C ALA A 44 -3.83 5.97 5.60
N ASP A 45 -4.51 6.45 6.63
CA ASP A 45 -4.05 7.47 7.57
C ASP A 45 -4.10 6.89 9.00
N GLU A 46 -3.66 7.66 9.99
CA GLU A 46 -3.67 7.24 11.40
C GLU A 46 -5.08 6.80 11.88
N SER A 47 -6.13 7.40 11.32
CA SER A 47 -7.54 7.15 11.65
C SER A 47 -8.19 6.11 10.73
N THR A 48 -7.45 5.52 9.79
CA THR A 48 -8.00 4.50 8.90
C THR A 48 -8.33 3.24 9.70
N GLU A 49 -9.57 2.80 9.55
CA GLU A 49 -10.05 1.54 10.11
C GLU A 49 -9.51 0.38 9.28
N LEU A 50 -8.91 -0.59 9.98
CA LEU A 50 -8.46 -1.80 9.34
C LEU A 50 -9.70 -2.66 9.06
N PRO A 51 -9.92 -3.06 7.80
CA PRO A 51 -10.99 -3.98 7.46
C PRO A 51 -10.82 -5.28 8.25
N GLU A 52 -11.94 -5.87 8.64
CA GLU A 52 -11.98 -7.14 9.37
C GLU A 52 -11.91 -8.36 8.42
N SER A 53 -12.08 -8.17 7.11
CA SER A 53 -12.03 -9.26 6.11
C SER A 53 -11.60 -8.79 4.71
N GLY A 54 -10.94 -9.67 3.97
CA GLY A 54 -10.50 -9.48 2.59
C GLY A 54 -9.49 -10.54 2.14
N ASP A 55 -9.10 -10.55 0.86
CA ASP A 55 -8.06 -11.45 0.35
C ASP A 55 -6.66 -10.83 0.49
N LEU A 56 -6.34 -9.85 -0.37
CA LEU A 56 -5.07 -9.14 -0.37
C LEU A 56 -5.30 -7.63 -0.33
N ARG A 57 -4.85 -6.99 0.75
CA ARG A 57 -4.98 -5.55 0.99
C ARG A 57 -3.63 -4.87 0.87
N CYS A 58 -3.60 -3.70 0.24
CA CYS A 58 -2.45 -2.83 0.22
C CYS A 58 -2.84 -1.48 0.81
N PHE A 59 -2.20 -1.07 1.90
CA PHE A 59 -2.43 0.23 2.52
C PHE A 59 -1.35 1.19 2.04
N VAL A 60 -1.70 2.41 1.66
CA VAL A 60 -0.77 3.39 1.14
C VAL A 60 -0.81 4.61 2.05
N ALA A 61 0.31 4.95 2.67
CA ALA A 61 0.37 6.03 3.64
C ALA A 61 1.69 6.79 3.52
N ARG A 62 1.84 7.90 4.25
CA ARG A 62 3.16 8.52 4.44
C ARG A 62 4.06 7.55 5.20
N THR A 63 5.37 7.60 4.98
CA THR A 63 6.36 6.77 5.67
C THR A 63 6.13 6.68 7.19
N ASP A 64 5.90 7.82 7.86
CA ASP A 64 5.63 7.84 9.32
C ASP A 64 4.40 6.99 9.69
N THR A 65 3.30 7.17 8.96
CA THR A 65 2.03 6.47 9.19
C THR A 65 2.10 5.00 8.73
N ALA A 66 2.88 4.71 7.70
CA ALA A 66 3.04 3.36 7.15
C ALA A 66 3.71 2.44 8.17
N HIS A 67 4.73 2.93 8.88
CA HIS A 67 5.35 2.20 9.98
C HIS A 67 4.36 1.92 11.11
N ASP A 68 3.57 2.90 11.51
CA ASP A 68 2.57 2.74 12.58
C ASP A 68 1.49 1.71 12.19
N LEU A 69 0.99 1.78 10.96
CA LEU A 69 0.04 0.82 10.39
C LEU A 69 0.61 -0.60 10.34
N ARG A 70 1.88 -0.75 9.94
CA ARG A 70 2.56 -2.04 9.94
C ARG A 70 2.59 -2.64 11.35
N GLU A 71 2.99 -1.86 12.36
CA GLU A 71 3.03 -2.32 13.74
C GLU A 71 1.64 -2.74 14.23
N ARG A 72 0.59 -1.96 13.91
CA ARG A 72 -0.81 -2.29 14.20
C ARG A 72 -1.27 -3.58 13.52
N LEU A 73 -0.92 -3.79 12.25
CA LEU A 73 -1.25 -4.99 11.48
C LEU A 73 -0.51 -6.22 12.02
N LEU A 74 0.77 -6.07 12.41
CA LEU A 74 1.55 -7.12 13.06
C LEU A 74 0.99 -7.49 14.44
N ALA A 75 0.49 -6.51 15.19
CA ALA A 75 -0.16 -6.74 16.48
C ALA A 75 -1.53 -7.41 16.33
N THR A 76 -2.33 -6.96 15.36
CA THR A 76 -3.69 -7.48 15.11
C THR A 76 -3.66 -8.88 14.49
N LYS A 77 -2.64 -9.19 13.69
CA LYS A 77 -2.51 -10.44 12.91
C LYS A 77 -3.81 -10.82 12.19
N PRO A 78 -4.27 -9.96 11.26
CA PRO A 78 -5.48 -10.27 10.52
C PRO A 78 -5.33 -11.56 9.70
N ASP A 79 -6.45 -12.25 9.47
CA ASP A 79 -6.53 -13.50 8.69
C ASP A 79 -6.38 -13.30 7.16
N TYR A 80 -5.98 -12.09 6.74
CA TYR A 80 -5.81 -11.71 5.33
C TYR A 80 -4.37 -11.28 5.03
N ASP A 81 -3.96 -11.39 3.76
CA ASP A 81 -2.67 -10.87 3.31
C ASP A 81 -2.73 -9.34 3.26
N TRP A 82 -1.70 -8.70 3.80
CA TRP A 82 -1.57 -7.25 3.79
C TRP A 82 -0.17 -6.79 3.38
N ALA A 83 -0.11 -5.65 2.72
CA ALA A 83 1.10 -4.88 2.48
C ALA A 83 0.80 -3.42 2.81
N VAL A 84 1.80 -2.66 3.23
CA VAL A 84 1.73 -1.21 3.46
C VAL A 84 2.81 -0.56 2.62
N ILE A 85 2.47 0.40 1.77
CA ILE A 85 3.41 1.20 0.99
C ILE A 85 3.56 2.54 1.70
N GLY A 86 4.75 2.79 2.23
CA GLY A 86 5.14 4.10 2.74
C GLY A 86 5.67 4.94 1.58
N VAL A 87 5.08 6.09 1.33
CA VAL A 87 5.61 7.05 0.35
C VAL A 87 6.18 8.27 1.05
N ASP A 88 7.28 8.76 0.50
CA ASP A 88 7.90 10.00 0.89
C ASP A 88 7.51 11.15 -0.07
N GLY A 89 7.59 12.38 0.41
CA GLY A 89 7.27 13.57 -0.39
C GLY A 89 8.26 13.86 -1.53
N ALA A 90 9.42 13.19 -1.56
CA ALA A 90 10.41 13.23 -2.62
C ALA A 90 10.20 12.16 -3.71
N GLY A 91 9.19 11.30 -3.57
CA GLY A 91 8.80 10.29 -4.56
C GLY A 91 9.46 8.91 -4.36
N ASP A 92 10.16 8.72 -3.25
CA ASP A 92 10.61 7.40 -2.81
C ASP A 92 9.45 6.62 -2.19
N TYR A 93 9.53 5.29 -2.25
CA TYR A 93 8.55 4.42 -1.64
C TYR A 93 9.19 3.17 -1.02
N GLU A 94 8.66 2.75 0.11
CA GLU A 94 8.99 1.50 0.77
C GLU A 94 7.76 0.58 0.83
N VAL A 95 7.99 -0.72 0.73
CA VAL A 95 6.94 -1.73 0.85
C VAL A 95 7.17 -2.54 2.12
N LEU A 96 6.23 -2.42 3.04
CA LEU A 96 6.18 -3.10 4.34
C LEU A 96 5.16 -4.23 4.28
N HIS A 97 5.51 -5.42 4.73
CA HIS A 97 4.63 -6.59 4.70
C HIS A 97 4.97 -7.50 5.90
N PRO A 98 4.09 -8.44 6.30
CA PRO A 98 4.27 -9.24 7.53
C PRO A 98 5.50 -10.16 7.46
N SER A 99 6.00 -10.47 6.27
CA SER A 99 7.12 -11.37 6.03
C SER A 99 8.38 -10.61 5.60
N LEU A 100 9.11 -9.99 6.53
CA LEU A 100 10.40 -9.40 6.18
C LEU A 100 11.41 -10.51 5.80
N GLY A 101 11.79 -10.58 4.52
CA GLY A 101 12.94 -11.32 4.03
C GLY A 101 13.26 -10.93 2.58
N PRO A 102 14.53 -10.64 2.22
CA PRO A 102 14.92 -10.24 0.87
C PRO A 102 14.74 -11.41 -0.10
N ALA A 103 13.60 -11.47 -0.78
CA ALA A 103 13.32 -12.50 -1.79
C ALA A 103 13.26 -11.92 -3.21
N LEU A 104 13.96 -10.80 -3.46
CA LEU A 104 14.24 -10.34 -4.81
C LEU A 104 15.74 -10.09 -4.99
N VAL A 105 16.53 -11.14 -4.79
CA VAL A 105 17.75 -11.32 -5.56
C VAL A 105 17.49 -12.55 -6.42
N ALA A 106 17.01 -12.30 -7.64
CA ALA A 106 17.02 -13.28 -8.73
C ALA A 106 18.28 -13.04 -9.57
#